data_AF-A0A9E2V7K2-F1
#
_entry.id   AF-A0A9E2V7K2-F1
#
_cell.length_a   1.000
_cell.length_b   1.000
_cell.length_c   1.000
_cell.angle_alpha   90.00
_cell.angle_beta   90.00
_cell.angle_gamma   90.00
#
_symmetry.space_group_name_H-M   'P 1'
#
loop_
_entity.id
_entity.type
_entity.pdbx_description
1 polymer ?
#
loop_
_entity_poly.entity_id
_entity_poly.type
_entity_poly.pdbx_seq_one_letter_code
_entity_poly.pdbx_strand_id
1 'polypeptide(L)' 'MKQEAVSRGGPGHDEYIRVLRDMSPKKRLELTFELTEFSRDLFLHGLKKRFPEKSEAEIQMIFLERIEKCHNANY' A
#
# COMPACT_ATOMS: atom_id res chain seq x y z
N MET A 1 -21.56 -15.38 1.74
CA MET A 1 -20.29 -15.32 0.97
C MET A 1 -19.15 -15.60 1.92
N LYS A 2 -18.53 -16.78 1.85
CA LYS A 2 -17.34 -17.10 2.64
C LYS A 2 -16.16 -16.39 2.00
N GLN A 3 -15.45 -15.54 2.76
CA GLN A 3 -14.17 -14.99 2.32
C GLN A 3 -13.18 -16.16 2.28
N GLU A 4 -12.74 -16.53 1.09
CA GLU A 4 -11.62 -17.46 0.93
C GLU A 4 -10.35 -16.72 1.35
N ALA A 5 -9.74 -17.19 2.43
CA ALA A 5 -8.42 -16.73 2.85
C ALA A 5 -7.42 -17.08 1.74
N VAL A 6 -6.84 -16.05 1.11
CA VAL A 6 -5.69 -16.21 0.21
C VAL A 6 -4.61 -16.97 0.97
N SER A 7 -4.30 -18.18 0.52
CA SER A 7 -3.21 -19.00 1.03
C SER A 7 -1.93 -18.18 1.11
N ARG A 8 -1.37 -18.01 2.31
CA ARG A 8 -0.08 -17.31 2.56
C ARG A 8 1.13 -18.15 2.11
N GLY A 9 1.00 -18.97 1.06
CA GLY A 9 1.99 -19.97 0.67
C GLY A 9 1.93 -20.33 -0.81
N GLY A 10 1.69 -19.34 -1.68
CA GLY A 10 1.77 -19.55 -3.13
C GLY A 10 3.19 -19.95 -3.58
N PRO A 11 3.34 -20.55 -4.77
CA PRO A 11 4.65 -20.88 -5.34
C PRO A 11 5.47 -19.59 -5.48
N GLY A 12 6.51 -19.45 -4.65
CA GLY A 12 7.32 -18.24 -4.54
C GLY A 12 7.28 -17.54 -3.18
N HIS A 13 6.46 -18.00 -2.23
CA HIS A 13 6.44 -17.42 -0.87
C HIS A 13 7.80 -17.58 -0.16
N ASP A 14 8.42 -18.76 -0.25
CA ASP A 14 9.71 -19.03 0.39
C ASP A 14 10.84 -18.17 -0.21
N GLU A 15 10.81 -17.99 -1.53
CA GLU A 15 11.71 -17.10 -2.26
C GLU A 15 11.55 -15.65 -1.80
N TYR A 16 10.31 -15.17 -1.73
CA TYR A 16 9.98 -13.83 -1.26
C TYR A 16 10.49 -13.58 0.16
N ILE A 17 10.25 -14.52 1.08
CA ILE A 17 10.71 -14.40 2.46
C ILE A 17 12.25 -14.43 2.53
N ARG A 18 12.91 -15.26 1.72
CA ARG A 18 14.38 -15.29 1.66
C ARG A 18 14.95 -13.95 1.20
N VAL A 19 14.46 -13.41 0.09
CA VAL A 19 14.87 -12.09 -0.43
C VAL A 19 14.69 -10.99 0.61
N LEU A 20 13.57 -10.98 1.34
CA LEU A 20 13.34 -9.99 2.39
C LEU A 20 14.30 -10.13 3.58
N ARG A 21 14.64 -11.37 3.97
CA ARG A 21 15.57 -11.65 5.08
C ARG A 21 17.01 -11.28 4.72
N ASP A 22 17.41 -11.49 3.48
CA ASP A 22 18.77 -11.20 3.00
C ASP A 22 18.99 -9.70 2.75
N MET A 23 17.92 -8.90 2.71
CA MET A 23 17.99 -7.46 2.51
C MET A 23 18.59 -6.75 3.73
N SER A 24 19.63 -5.95 3.52
CA SER A 24 20.24 -5.14 4.58
C SER A 24 19.24 -4.12 5.15
N PRO A 25 19.38 -3.71 6.43
CA PRO A 25 18.52 -2.70 7.03
C PRO A 25 18.45 -1.39 6.23
N LYS A 26 19.59 -0.94 5.69
CA LYS A 26 19.68 0.25 4.84
C LYS A 26 18.83 0.09 3.57
N LYS A 27 19.01 -1.01 2.84
CA LYS A 27 18.27 -1.23 1.59
C LYS A 27 16.76 -1.37 1.83
N ARG A 28 16.39 -1.99 2.95
CA ARG A 28 14.99 -2.09 3.38
C ARG A 28 14.37 -0.73 3.65
N LEU A 29 15.10 0.16 4.32
CA LEU A 29 14.64 1.52 4.60
C LEU A 29 14.46 2.34 3.31
N GLU A 30 15.43 2.28 2.41
CA GLU A 30 15.36 2.96 1.10
C GLU A 30 14.13 2.50 0.30
N LEU A 31 13.92 1.19 0.18
CA LEU A 31 12.76 0.64 -0.53
C LEU A 31 11.44 1.00 0.15
N THR A 32 11.43 1.09 1.49
CA THR A 32 10.22 1.52 2.22
C THR A 32 9.82 2.93 1.82
N PHE A 33 10.78 3.86 1.74
CA PHE A 33 10.48 5.23 1.32
C PHE A 33 10.01 5.30 -0.13
N GLU A 34 10.71 4.63 -1.03
CA GLU A 34 10.35 4.57 -2.46
C GLU A 34 8.94 4.00 -2.66
N LEU A 35 8.63 2.87 -2.03
CA LEU A 35 7.32 2.23 -2.16
C LEU A 35 6.20 3.05 -1.49
N THR A 36 6.49 3.74 -0.39
CA THR A 36 5.51 4.61 0.28
C THR A 36 5.11 5.77 -0.62
N GLU A 37 6.10 6.43 -1.24
CA GLU A 37 5.85 7.51 -2.19
C GLU A 37 5.11 7.03 -3.44
N PHE A 38 5.60 5.96 -4.06
CA PHE A 38 5.00 5.42 -5.27
C PHE A 38 3.55 4.97 -5.06
N SER A 39 3.27 4.28 -3.95
CA SER A 39 1.91 3.84 -3.63
C SER A 39 0.95 5.00 -3.34
N ARG A 40 1.41 6.07 -2.68
CA ARG A 40 0.64 7.30 -2.47
C ARG A 40 0.26 7.93 -3.81
N ASP A 41 1.20 8.06 -4.74
CA ASP A 41 0.97 8.68 -6.04
C ASP A 41 0.00 7.88 -6.90
N LEU A 42 0.15 6.55 -6.93
CA LEU A 42 -0.79 5.65 -7.59
C LEU A 42 -2.20 5.76 -7.00
N PHE A 43 -2.29 5.88 -5.67
CA PHE A 43 -3.57 6.01 -4.99
C PHE A 43 -4.28 7.32 -5.35
N LEU A 44 -3.56 8.44 -5.30
CA LEU A 44 -4.06 9.75 -5.72
C LEU A 44 -4.49 9.74 -7.19
N HIS A 45 -3.69 9.13 -8.08
CA HIS A 45 -4.05 8.97 -9.48
C HIS A 45 -5.36 8.17 -9.64
N GLY A 46 -5.50 7.07 -8.90
CA GLY A 46 -6.72 6.27 -8.88
C GLY A 46 -7.95 7.04 -8.36
N LEU A 47 -7.77 7.90 -7.36
CA LEU A 47 -8.83 8.78 -6.86
C LEU A 47 -9.29 9.79 -7.93
N LYS A 48 -8.34 10.49 -8.58
CA LYS A 48 -8.64 11.45 -9.65
C LYS A 48 -9.37 10.79 -10.82
N LYS A 49 -8.94 9.57 -11.20
CA LYS A 49 -9.62 8.80 -12.25
C LYS A 49 -11.04 8.37 -11.84
N ARG A 50 -11.25 8.06 -10.56
CA ARG A 50 -12.55 7.59 -10.05
C ARG A 50 -13.56 8.71 -9.83
N PHE A 51 -13.09 9.92 -9.53
CA PHE A 51 -13.91 11.10 -9.25
C PHE A 51 -13.47 12.30 -10.10
N PRO A 52 -13.64 12.23 -11.44
CA PRO A 52 -13.17 13.27 -12.36
C PRO A 52 -13.86 14.64 -12.15
N GLU A 53 -15.03 14.66 -11.51
CA GLU A 53 -15.80 15.86 -11.20
C GLU A 53 -15.32 16.61 -9.96
N LYS A 54 -14.45 16.00 -9.15
CA LYS A 54 -14.01 16.55 -7.87
C LYS A 54 -12.80 17.46 -8.03
N SER A 55 -12.79 18.53 -7.25
CA SER A 55 -11.63 19.41 -7.11
C SER A 55 -10.48 18.69 -6.39
N GLU A 56 -9.25 19.21 -6.54
CA GLU A 56 -8.07 18.66 -5.85
C GLU A 56 -8.25 18.63 -4.32
N ALA A 57 -8.90 19.63 -3.74
CA ALA A 57 -9.17 19.70 -2.31
C ALA A 57 -10.12 18.58 -1.85
N GLU A 58 -11.15 18.28 -2.63
CA GLU A 58 -12.05 17.16 -2.32
C GLU A 58 -11.37 15.81 -2.49
N ILE A 59 -10.50 15.65 -3.50
CA ILE A 59 -9.68 14.44 -3.67
C ILE A 59 -8.77 14.26 -2.46
N GLN A 60 -8.14 15.34 -1.97
CA GLN A 60 -7.29 15.30 -0.79
C GLN A 60 -8.06 14.93 0.47
N MET A 61 -9.30 15.41 0.63
CA MET A 61 -10.15 15.00 1.75
C MET A 61 -10.47 13.50 1.70
N ILE A 62 -10.85 12.98 0.53
CA ILE A 62 -11.10 11.55 0.33
C ILE A 62 -9.84 10.72 0.60
N PHE A 63 -8.67 11.22 0.23
CA PHE A 63 -7.39 10.58 0.52
C PHE A 63 -7.20 10.42 2.04
N LEU A 64 -7.33 11.51 2.80
CA LEU A 64 -7.15 11.52 4.25
C LEU A 64 -8.15 10.57 4.96
N GLU A 65 -9.43 10.63 4.59
CA GLU A 65 -10.48 9.73 5.13
C GLU A 65 -10.18 8.25 4.89
N ARG A 66 -9.50 7.91 3.79
CA ARG A 66 -9.13 6.51 3.50
C ARG A 66 -7.89 6.08 4.26
N ILE A 67 -6.88 6.95 4.38
CA ILE A 67 -5.68 6.66 5.16
C ILE A 67 -6.02 6.42 6.64
N GLU A 68 -6.96 7.19 7.19
CA GLU A 68 -7.45 6.99 8.55
C GLU A 68 -7.95 5.54 8.78
N LYS A 69 -8.66 4.97 7.79
CA LYS A 69 -9.15 3.58 7.85
C LYS A 69 -8.05 2.53 7.72
N CYS A 70 -6.89 2.91 7.19
CA CYS A 70 -5.74 2.02 7.02
C CYS A 70 -4.81 2.00 8.24
N HIS A 71 -5.07 2.84 9.25
CA HIS A 71 -4.29 2.85 10.47
C HIS A 71 -4.53 1.55 11.26
N ASN A 72 -3.57 0.63 11.18
CA ASN A 72 -3.56 -0.57 12.02
C ASN A 72 -3.19 -0.16 13.45
N ALA A 73 -4.20 -0.02 14.31
CA ALA A 73 -4.04 0.37 15.71
C ALA A 73 -3.56 -0.78 16.63
N ASN A 74 -3.01 -1.87 16.07
CA ASN A 74 -2.40 -2.97 16.83
C ASN A 74 -0.99 -2.58 17.31
N TYR A 75 -0.92 -1.68 18.28
CA TYR A 75 0.28 -1.40 19.08
C TYR A 75 0.06 -1.84 20.52
#